data_AF-A0A644Z0H5-F1
#
_entry.id   AF-A0A644Z0H5-F1
#
_cell.length_a   1.000
_cell.length_b   1.000
_cell.length_c   1.000
_cell.angle_alpha   90.00
_cell.angle_beta   90.00
_cell.angle_gamma   90.00
#
_symmetry.space_group_name_H-M   'P 1'
#
loop_
_entity.id
_entity.type
_entity.pdbx_description
1 polymer ?
#
loop_
_entity_poly.entity_id
_entity_poly.type
_entity_poly.pdbx_seq_one_letter_code
_entity_poly.pdbx_strand_id
1 'polypeptide(L)'
;MQLTPDTYAWLCEKRGEDIRDLFDPKTNIDYGCYNLSLLFSRYESDWMAIAAYNAGPARVDGWLEGGIDKDGIPFKETRRFVMQVEAVKILYRLLY
;
A
#
# COMPACT_ATOMS: atom_id res chain seq x y z
N MET A 1 1.13 8.99 -2.92
CA MET A 1 0.87 8.27 -4.18
C MET A 1 -0.56 7.71 -4.13
N GLN A 2 -1.58 8.53 -4.41
CA GLN A 2 -3.00 8.20 -4.12
C GLN A 2 -3.29 7.86 -2.64
N LEU A 3 -2.64 8.54 -1.69
CA LEU A 3 -3.01 8.41 -0.28
C LEU A 3 -4.38 9.06 -0.04
N THR A 4 -5.21 8.45 0.80
CA THR A 4 -6.40 9.13 1.29
C THR A 4 -6.00 10.20 2.32
N PRO A 5 -6.80 11.27 2.50
CA PRO A 5 -6.55 12.28 3.53
C PRO A 5 -6.40 11.68 4.93
N ASP A 6 -7.24 10.70 5.28
CA ASP A 6 -7.20 10.03 6.58
C ASP A 6 -5.90 9.24 6.78
N THR A 7 -5.44 8.53 5.74
CA THR A 7 -4.17 7.79 5.80
C THR A 7 -3.00 8.75 5.96
N TYR A 8 -3.03 9.87 5.24
CA TYR A 8 -2.00 10.89 5.34
C TYR A 8 -1.93 11.51 6.74
N ALA A 9 -3.07 11.90 7.31
CA ALA A 9 -3.13 12.43 8.67
C ALA A 9 -2.57 11.45 9.71
N TRP A 10 -2.92 10.16 9.61
CA TRP A 10 -2.38 9.11 10.48
C TRP A 10 -0.85 8.96 10.34
N LEU A 11 -0.30 9.06 9.12
CA LEU A 11 1.14 8.98 8.90
C LEU A 11 1.88 10.21 9.46
N CYS A 12 1.29 11.40 9.36
CA CYS A 12 1.82 12.62 9.96
C CYS A 12 1.91 12.50 11.48
N GLU A 13 0.82 12.06 12.12
CA GLU A 13 0.79 11.78 13.56
C GLU A 13 1.90 10.79 13.96
N LYS A 14 2.06 9.70 13.19
CA LYS A 14 3.07 8.68 13.45
C LYS A 14 4.52 9.20 13.33
N ARG A 15 4.76 10.22 12.49
CA ARG A 15 6.08 10.88 12.36
C ARG A 15 6.24 12.07 13.31
N GLY A 16 5.19 12.48 14.02
CA GLY A 16 5.21 13.73 14.79
C GLY A 16 5.38 14.97 13.90
N GLU A 17 4.87 14.92 12.67
CA GLU A 17 4.95 16.01 11.68
C GLU A 17 3.57 16.66 11.48
N ASP A 18 3.58 17.96 11.18
CA ASP A 18 2.36 18.67 10.80
C ASP A 18 1.87 18.28 9.41
N ILE A 19 0.54 18.37 9.21
CA ILE A 19 -0.11 18.15 7.92
C ILE A 19 0.35 19.24 6.94
N ARG A 20 0.84 18.81 5.78
CA ARG A 20 1.25 19.64 4.64
C ARG A 20 0.33 19.37 3.44
N ASP A 21 0.58 20.08 2.34
CA ASP A 21 -0.16 19.83 1.10
C ASP A 21 0.15 18.42 0.55
N LEU A 22 -0.84 17.54 0.59
CA LEU A 22 -0.73 16.18 0.06
C LEU A 22 -0.65 16.14 -1.48
N PHE A 23 -1.07 17.21 -2.17
CA PHE A 23 -0.99 17.33 -3.62
C PHE A 23 0.38 17.79 -4.10
N ASP A 24 1.24 18.31 -3.20
CA ASP A 24 2.65 18.51 -3.50
C ASP A 24 3.32 17.17 -3.83
N PRO A 25 3.91 16.99 -5.03
CA PRO A 25 4.47 15.72 -5.46
C PRO A 25 5.53 15.16 -4.50
N LYS A 26 6.37 16.03 -3.91
CA LYS A 26 7.42 15.61 -2.98
C LYS A 26 6.82 15.03 -1.71
N THR A 27 5.85 15.72 -1.12
CA THR A 27 5.11 15.25 0.06
C THR A 27 4.35 13.96 -0.25
N ASN A 28 3.70 13.88 -1.41
CA ASN A 28 2.93 12.72 -1.85
C ASN A 28 3.79 11.45 -2.03
N ILE A 29 5.02 11.60 -2.54
CA ILE A 29 5.98 10.51 -2.70
C ILE A 29 6.57 10.10 -1.36
N ASP A 30 7.04 11.06 -0.55
CA ASP A 30 7.65 10.79 0.77
C ASP A 30 6.69 9.97 1.65
N TYR A 31 5.46 10.46 1.83
CA TYR A 31 4.47 9.77 2.66
C TYR A 31 3.95 8.48 2.03
N GLY A 32 3.89 8.39 0.71
CA GLY A 32 3.51 7.14 0.05
C GLY A 32 4.57 6.06 0.26
N CYS A 33 5.86 6.41 0.15
CA CYS A 33 6.98 5.51 0.41
C CYS A 33 7.05 5.12 1.88
N TYR A 34 6.77 6.05 2.79
CA TYR A 34 6.67 5.77 4.21
C TYR A 34 5.52 4.80 4.51
N ASN A 35 4.34 5.00 3.93
CA ASN A 35 3.24 4.04 4.09
C ASN A 35 3.63 2.65 3.58
N LEU A 36 4.21 2.57 2.38
CA LEU A 36 4.67 1.30 1.82
C LEU A 36 5.69 0.62 2.74
N SER A 37 6.67 1.35 3.29
CA SER A 37 7.68 0.74 4.18
C SER A 37 7.06 0.14 5.44
N LEU A 38 6.03 0.78 6.01
CA LEU A 38 5.27 0.23 7.13
C LEU A 38 4.53 -1.06 6.75
N LEU A 39 3.93 -1.11 5.55
CA LEU A 39 3.20 -2.29 5.08
C LEU A 39 4.15 -3.45 4.76
N PHE A 40 5.27 -3.19 4.09
CA PHE A 40 6.30 -4.21 3.82
C PHE A 40 6.97 -4.72 5.10
N SER A 41 7.04 -3.91 6.16
CA SER A 41 7.53 -4.37 7.47
C SER A 41 6.49 -5.20 8.23
N ARG A 42 5.21 -5.03 7.91
CA ARG A 42 4.09 -5.69 8.59
C ARG A 42 3.77 -7.06 7.99
N TYR A 43 3.84 -7.18 6.67
CA TYR A 43 3.39 -8.38 5.95
C TYR A 43 4.57 -9.19 5.41
N GLU A 44 4.40 -10.52 5.41
CA GLU A 44 5.47 -11.46 5.01
C GLU A 44 5.70 -11.52 3.49
N SER A 45 4.74 -11.05 2.70
CA SER A 45 4.82 -11.13 1.24
C SER A 45 4.44 -9.82 0.56
N ASP A 46 5.04 -9.59 -0.61
CA ASP A 46 4.82 -8.37 -1.38
C ASP A 46 3.34 -8.15 -1.72
N TRP A 47 2.63 -9.22 -2.10
CA TRP A 47 1.24 -9.11 -2.52
C TRP A 47 0.34 -8.64 -1.38
N MET A 48 0.62 -9.05 -0.14
CA MET A 48 -0.14 -8.63 1.05
C MET A 48 0.07 -7.14 1.31
N ALA A 49 1.32 -6.65 1.24
CA ALA A 49 1.62 -5.23 1.41
C ALA A 49 0.98 -4.37 0.31
N ILE A 50 1.06 -4.82 -0.95
CA ILE A 50 0.44 -4.14 -2.10
C ILE A 50 -1.10 -4.14 -1.97
N ALA A 51 -1.69 -5.27 -1.57
CA ALA A 51 -3.13 -5.37 -1.33
C ALA A 51 -3.56 -4.43 -0.19
N ALA A 52 -2.80 -4.37 0.90
CA ALA A 52 -3.10 -3.53 2.06
C ALA A 52 -2.98 -2.04 1.73
N TYR A 53 -2.09 -1.66 0.81
CA TYR A 53 -1.99 -0.30 0.32
C TYR A 53 -3.28 0.15 -0.40
N ASN A 54 -3.93 -0.75 -1.15
CA ASN A 54 -5.16 -0.45 -1.90
C ASN A 54 -6.43 -0.65 -1.08
N ALA A 55 -6.55 -1.77 -0.35
CA ALA A 55 -7.77 -2.17 0.36
C ALA A 55 -7.78 -1.81 1.85
N GLY A 56 -6.65 -1.39 2.40
CA GLY A 56 -6.46 -1.14 3.83
C GLY A 56 -6.01 -2.38 4.62
N PRO A 57 -5.14 -2.24 5.63
CA PRO A 57 -4.58 -3.35 6.38
C PRO A 57 -5.63 -4.23 7.06
N ALA A 58 -6.63 -3.63 7.71
CA ALA A 58 -7.66 -4.38 8.45
C ALA A 58 -8.43 -5.38 7.57
N ARG A 59 -8.65 -5.06 6.29
CA ARG A 59 -9.30 -5.98 5.35
C ARG A 59 -8.38 -7.13 4.99
N VAL A 60 -7.12 -6.83 4.71
CA VAL A 60 -6.11 -7.85 4.37
C VAL A 60 -5.89 -8.78 5.56
N ASP A 61 -5.83 -8.27 6.78
CA ASP A 61 -5.73 -9.09 7.99
C ASP A 61 -6.91 -10.07 8.08
N GLY A 62 -8.14 -9.59 7.90
CA GLY A 62 -9.33 -10.45 7.91
C GLY A 62 -9.34 -11.48 6.76
N TRP A 63 -8.78 -11.16 5.60
CA TRP A 63 -8.61 -12.13 4.51
C TRP A 63 -7.61 -13.23 4.91
N LEU A 64 -6.47 -12.85 5.47
CA LEU A 64 -5.42 -13.78 5.88
C LEU A 64 -5.90 -14.70 7.02
N GLU A 65 -6.62 -14.16 8.00
CA GLU A 65 -7.26 -14.94 9.07
C GLU A 65 -8.28 -15.95 8.50
N GLY A 66 -8.99 -15.56 7.44
CA GLY A 66 -9.90 -16.43 6.70
C GLY A 66 -9.22 -17.44 5.76
N GLY A 67 -7.89 -17.48 5.72
CA GLY A 67 -7.13 -18.36 4.82
C GLY A 67 -7.19 -17.97 3.33
N ILE A 68 -7.56 -16.72 3.05
CA ILE A 68 -7.60 -16.19 1.68
C ILE A 68 -6.18 -15.89 1.21
N ASP A 69 -5.81 -16.48 0.08
CA ASP A 69 -4.57 -16.19 -0.61
C ASP A 69 -4.73 -15.07 -1.65
N LYS A 70 -3.65 -14.81 -2.39
CA LYS A 70 -3.57 -13.80 -3.44
C LYS A 70 -4.65 -13.96 -4.53
N ASP A 71 -4.95 -15.19 -4.94
CA ASP A 71 -5.95 -15.47 -5.97
C ASP A 71 -7.37 -15.46 -5.42
N GLY A 72 -7.52 -15.56 -4.09
CA GLY A 72 -8.78 -15.45 -3.38
C GLY A 72 -9.22 -14.01 -3.04
N ILE A 73 -8.40 -12.98 -3.28
CA ILE A 73 -8.71 -11.57 -2.91
C ILE A 73 -10.13 -11.18 -3.35
N PRO A 74 -11.08 -10.90 -2.41
CA PRO A 74 -12.49 -10.71 -2.74
C PRO A 74 -12.77 -9.49 -3.62
N PHE A 75 -11.97 -8.45 -3.48
CA PHE A 75 -12.15 -7.22 -4.23
C PHE A 75 -11.47 -7.32 -5.59
N LYS A 76 -12.29 -7.33 -6.65
CA LYS A 76 -11.81 -7.40 -8.04
C LYS A 76 -10.82 -6.28 -8.37
N GLU A 77 -11.06 -5.08 -7.85
CA GLU A 77 -10.16 -3.93 -8.00
C GLU A 77 -8.79 -4.21 -7.36
N THR A 78 -8.76 -4.62 -6.09
CA THR A 78 -7.53 -4.93 -5.35
C THR A 78 -6.75 -6.07 -6.00
N ARG A 79 -7.44 -7.13 -6.44
CA ARG A 79 -6.81 -8.24 -7.16
C ARG A 79 -6.12 -7.76 -8.44
N ARG A 80 -6.82 -6.93 -9.23
CA ARG A 80 -6.23 -6.33 -10.44
C ARG A 80 -5.05 -5.42 -10.11
N PHE A 81 -5.18 -4.62 -9.07
CA PHE A 81 -4.12 -3.70 -8.62
C PHE A 81 -2.85 -4.47 -8.25
N VAL A 82 -2.96 -5.53 -7.45
CA VAL A 82 -1.82 -6.39 -7.07
C VAL A 82 -1.13 -6.96 -8.32
N MET A 83 -1.89 -7.56 -9.25
CA MET A 83 -1.32 -8.11 -10.49
C MET A 83 -0.59 -7.06 -11.31
N GLN A 84 -1.15 -5.85 -11.44
CA GLN A 84 -0.54 -4.76 -12.21
C GLN A 84 0.76 -4.27 -11.56
N VAL A 85 0.76 -4.05 -10.25
CA VAL A 85 1.94 -3.54 -9.54
C VAL A 85 3.09 -4.55 -9.59
N GLU A 86 2.84 -5.84 -9.41
CA GLU A 86 3.89 -6.86 -9.52
C GLU A 86 4.45 -6.98 -10.94
N ALA A 87 3.60 -6.96 -11.96
CA ALA A 87 4.04 -6.98 -13.36
C ALA A 87 4.93 -5.77 -13.67
N VAL A 88 4.51 -4.58 -13.22
CA VAL A 88 5.28 -3.35 -13.38
C VAL A 88 6.58 -3.40 -12.57
N LYS A 89 6.58 -3.95 -11.34
CA LYS A 89 7.78 -4.13 -10.52
C LYS A 89 8.83 -4.99 -11.23
N ILE A 90 8.41 -6.08 -11.90
CA ILE A 90 9.32 -6.91 -12.70
C ILE A 90 9.90 -6.09 -13.86
N LEU A 91 9.06 -5.34 -14.59
CA LEU A 91 9.52 -4.49 -15.68
C LEU A 91 10.53 -3.44 -15.20
N TYR A 92 10.28 -2.76 -14.08
CA TYR A 92 11.23 -1.79 -13.53
C TYR A 92 12.55 -2.43 -13.13
N ARG A 93 12.55 -3.63 -12.53
CA ARG A 93 13.80 -4.38 -12.20
C ARG A 93 14.60 -4.82 -13.42
N LEU A 94 13.98 -4.90 -14.59
CA LEU A 94 14.67 -5.24 -15.84
C LEU A 94 15.26 -3.99 -16.51
N LEU A 95 14.68 -2.82 -16.28
CA LEU A 95 15.09 -1.56 -16.90
C LEU A 95 16.14 -0.79 -16.10
N TYR A 96 16.21 -1.01 -14.79
CA TYR A 96 17.08 -0.33 -13.83
C TYR A 96 17.80 -1.34 -12.93
#